data_AF-A0A8R7U1Q2-F1
#
_entry.id   AF-A0A8R7U1Q2-F1
#
_cell.length_a   1.000
_cell.length_b   1.000
_cell.length_c   1.000
_cell.angle_alpha   90.00
_cell.angle_beta   90.00
_cell.angle_gamma   90.00
#
_symmetry.space_group_name_H-M   'P 1'
#
loop_
_entity.id
_entity.type
_entity.pdbx_description
1 polymer ?
#
loop_
_entity_poly.entity_id
_entity_poly.type
_entity_poly.pdbx_seq_one_letter_code
_entity_poly.pdbx_strand_id
1 'polypeptide(L)'
;MPEPRAEDREDVVLNCLEAPLDVDIPGGGCVVVLNTANLPLVKEVGLGADLVRIGGRSMCSPGFSCDSAYQVTYIVRGGGRVQVLGIDGTRVLETRAEAGCLFIVPRFFVVSKIADDTGMEWFSIITTPNPIFSHLAGRTSVWKAISPAVLESAFNTSPAMEKLFRSKRLDSEIFFAPS
;
A
#
# COMPACT_ATOMS: atom_id res chain seq x y z
N MET A 1 33.20 15.85 12.80
CA MET A 1 31.94 16.50 12.38
C MET A 1 31.32 17.13 13.62
N PRO A 2 30.70 18.32 13.54
CA PRO A 2 29.90 18.83 14.64
C PRO A 2 28.74 17.88 14.95
N GLU A 3 28.32 17.81 16.22
CA GLU A 3 27.17 17.01 16.62
C GLU A 3 25.87 17.62 16.07
N PRO A 4 24.92 16.82 15.58
CA PRO A 4 23.64 17.33 15.10
C PRO A 4 22.84 17.93 16.25
N ARG A 5 22.27 19.13 16.06
CA ARG A 5 21.35 19.74 17.05
C ARG A 5 19.92 19.25 16.78
N ALA A 6 19.11 19.22 17.83
CA ALA A 6 17.70 18.85 17.70
C ALA A 6 16.92 19.88 16.86
N GLU A 7 17.25 21.17 17.01
CA GLU A 7 16.69 22.29 16.24
C GLU A 7 16.85 22.11 14.72
N ASP A 8 17.96 21.51 14.28
CA ASP A 8 18.24 21.32 12.84
C ASP A 8 17.32 20.25 12.21
N ARG A 9 16.54 19.52 13.02
CA ARG A 9 15.58 18.49 12.58
C ARG A 9 14.14 18.98 12.55
N GLU A 10 13.85 20.08 13.21
CA GLU A 10 12.51 20.66 13.29
C GLU A 10 12.00 20.95 11.87
N ASP A 11 10.78 20.51 11.57
CA ASP A 11 10.12 20.62 10.26
C ASP A 11 10.85 19.99 9.04
N VAL A 12 11.98 19.30 9.25
CA VAL A 12 12.78 18.66 8.19
C VAL A 12 12.83 17.13 8.32
N VAL A 13 12.61 16.59 9.53
CA VAL A 13 12.69 15.15 9.81
C VAL A 13 11.39 14.64 10.42
N LEU A 14 10.87 13.55 9.87
CA LEU A 14 9.79 12.76 10.46
C LEU A 14 10.26 11.34 10.74
N ASN A 15 10.09 10.85 11.97
CA ASN A 15 10.35 9.46 12.31
C ASN A 15 9.10 8.60 12.08
N CYS A 16 9.03 7.90 10.95
CA CYS A 16 7.89 7.02 10.62
C CYS A 16 7.71 5.84 11.59
N LEU A 17 8.72 5.50 12.41
CA LEU A 17 8.59 4.43 13.42
C LEU A 17 7.84 4.91 14.68
N GLU A 18 7.83 6.22 14.93
CA GLU A 18 7.23 6.86 16.11
C GLU A 18 5.99 7.71 15.76
N ALA A 19 5.80 8.03 14.49
CA ALA A 19 4.66 8.80 14.01
C ALA A 19 3.33 8.06 14.24
N PRO A 20 2.20 8.80 14.42
CA PRO A 20 0.87 8.20 14.46
C PRO A 20 0.58 7.37 13.22
N LEU A 21 -0.03 6.20 13.41
CA LEU A 21 -0.40 5.30 12.31
C LEU A 21 -1.64 5.83 11.59
N ASP A 22 -1.59 5.90 10.25
CA ASP A 22 -2.74 6.23 9.43
C ASP A 22 -3.75 5.08 9.37
N VAL A 23 -3.23 3.84 9.37
CA VAL A 23 -4.03 2.62 9.48
C VAL A 23 -3.30 1.61 10.36
N ASP A 24 -4.06 0.97 11.25
CA ASP A 24 -3.61 -0.15 12.07
C ASP A 24 -4.69 -1.24 12.07
N ILE A 25 -4.37 -2.38 11.47
CA ILE A 25 -5.25 -3.55 11.38
C ILE A 25 -4.61 -4.67 12.21
N PRO A 26 -5.18 -5.02 13.38
CA PRO A 26 -4.66 -6.07 14.24
C PRO A 26 -4.43 -7.39 13.50
N GLY A 27 -3.21 -7.93 13.59
CA GLY A 27 -2.81 -9.16 12.90
C GLY A 27 -2.62 -9.04 11.37
N GLY A 28 -3.03 -7.92 10.77
CA GLY A 28 -2.82 -7.62 9.35
C GLY A 28 -1.54 -6.83 9.12
N GLY A 29 -1.54 -5.58 9.58
CA GLY A 29 -0.42 -4.65 9.40
C GLY A 29 -0.78 -3.21 9.75
N CYS A 30 0.20 -2.32 9.62
CA CYS A 30 0.05 -0.90 9.83
C CYS A 30 0.81 -0.08 8.77
N VAL A 31 0.43 1.19 8.63
CA VAL A 31 1.11 2.14 7.74
C VAL A 31 1.18 3.53 8.37
N VAL A 32 2.30 4.21 8.10
CA VAL A 32 2.46 5.66 8.21
C VAL A 32 2.65 6.22 6.81
N VAL A 33 1.89 7.23 6.44
CA VAL A 33 2.01 7.98 5.20
C VAL A 33 2.65 9.33 5.51
N LEU A 34 3.83 9.56 4.95
CA LEU A 34 4.49 10.85 4.99
C LEU A 34 3.88 11.75 3.92
N ASN A 35 3.35 12.89 4.34
CA ASN A 35 2.65 13.85 3.48
C ASN A 35 2.79 15.29 4.00
N THR A 36 2.13 16.24 3.34
CA THR A 36 2.24 17.67 3.70
C THR A 36 1.67 18.04 5.07
N ALA A 37 0.85 17.19 5.69
CA ALA A 37 0.29 17.44 7.02
C ALA A 37 1.26 17.10 8.16
N ASN A 38 2.14 16.11 7.97
CA ASN A 38 3.11 15.68 8.99
C ASN A 38 4.56 16.05 8.68
N LEU A 39 4.87 16.45 7.45
CA LEU A 39 6.15 17.05 7.06
C LEU A 39 5.95 18.10 5.95
N PRO A 40 5.59 19.35 6.27
CA PRO A 40 5.22 20.37 5.28
C PRO A 40 6.24 20.59 4.15
N LEU A 41 7.53 20.40 4.45
CA LEU A 41 8.64 20.51 3.50
C LEU A 41 8.43 19.64 2.24
N VAL A 42 7.75 18.49 2.36
CA VAL A 42 7.54 17.62 1.21
C VAL A 42 6.70 18.22 0.11
N LYS A 43 5.93 19.27 0.40
CA LYS A 43 5.25 20.06 -0.62
C LYS A 43 6.23 20.64 -1.64
N GLU A 44 7.35 21.17 -1.17
CA GLU A 44 8.39 21.78 -2.00
C GLU A 44 9.25 20.72 -2.70
N VAL A 45 9.49 19.59 -2.02
CA VAL A 45 10.22 18.44 -2.59
C VAL A 45 9.39 17.74 -3.68
N GLY A 46 8.05 17.79 -3.57
CA GLY A 46 7.13 17.12 -4.49
C GLY A 46 7.05 15.61 -4.32
N LEU A 47 7.53 15.06 -3.20
CA LEU A 47 7.60 13.62 -2.92
C LEU A 47 6.96 13.29 -1.58
N GLY A 48 6.12 12.27 -1.54
CA GLY A 48 5.57 11.68 -0.33
C GLY A 48 6.23 10.34 -0.06
N ALA A 49 5.85 9.70 1.04
CA ALA A 49 6.34 8.36 1.33
C ALA A 49 5.34 7.52 2.12
N ASP A 50 5.57 6.21 2.18
CA ASP A 50 4.93 5.34 3.14
C ASP A 50 5.94 4.43 3.83
N LEU A 51 5.68 4.12 5.10
CA LEU A 51 6.29 3.01 5.80
C LEU A 51 5.18 2.01 6.13
N VAL A 52 5.25 0.83 5.53
CA VAL A 52 4.25 -0.22 5.73
C VAL A 52 4.88 -1.43 6.38
N ARG A 53 4.19 -1.99 7.38
CA ARG A 53 4.58 -3.21 8.08
C ARG A 53 3.41 -4.17 8.10
N ILE A 54 3.57 -5.35 7.52
CA ILE A 54 2.56 -6.41 7.56
C ILE A 54 3.09 -7.64 8.31
N GLY A 55 2.19 -8.30 9.03
CA GLY A 55 2.49 -9.50 9.79
C GLY A 55 2.82 -10.71 8.92
N GLY A 56 3.27 -11.80 9.56
CA GLY A 56 3.57 -13.04 8.86
C GLY A 56 2.35 -13.59 8.11
N ARG A 57 2.54 -13.98 6.85
CA ARG A 57 1.47 -14.46 5.94
C ARG A 57 0.36 -13.45 5.66
N SER A 58 0.48 -12.21 6.14
CA SER A 58 -0.48 -11.15 5.84
C SER A 58 -0.30 -10.65 4.41
N MET A 59 -1.36 -10.07 3.85
CA MET A 59 -1.36 -9.48 2.52
C MET A 59 -1.69 -7.98 2.60
N CYS A 60 -0.98 -7.17 1.82
CA CYS A 60 -1.44 -5.85 1.43
C CYS A 60 -2.36 -5.98 0.20
N SER A 61 -3.60 -5.52 0.36
CA SER A 61 -4.66 -5.59 -0.65
C SER A 61 -4.17 -5.03 -1.99
N PRO A 62 -4.46 -5.69 -3.13
CA PRO A 62 -4.11 -5.18 -4.44
C PRO A 62 -4.58 -3.73 -4.58
N GLY A 63 -3.67 -2.82 -4.87
CA GLY A 63 -3.98 -1.40 -4.96
C GLY A 63 -3.07 -0.66 -5.95
N PHE A 64 -3.46 0.55 -6.27
CA PHE A 64 -2.75 1.43 -7.19
C PHE A 64 -2.82 2.87 -6.67
N SER A 65 -1.86 3.72 -7.07
CA SER A 65 -1.94 5.15 -6.82
C SER A 65 -2.92 5.78 -7.81
N CYS A 66 -3.96 6.44 -7.30
CA CYS A 66 -5.01 7.05 -8.13
C CYS A 66 -4.69 8.49 -8.52
N ASP A 67 -3.73 9.13 -7.86
CA ASP A 67 -3.19 10.45 -8.19
C ASP A 67 -2.07 10.38 -9.24
N SER A 68 -1.93 9.22 -9.90
CA SER A 68 -0.96 9.01 -10.96
C SER A 68 0.47 9.24 -10.45
N ALA A 69 0.83 8.71 -9.28
CA ALA A 69 2.21 8.67 -8.82
C ALA A 69 2.82 7.29 -9.10
N TYR A 70 4.14 7.25 -9.31
CA TYR A 70 4.86 5.98 -9.24
C TYR A 70 5.52 5.85 -7.86
N GLN A 71 5.76 4.60 -7.46
CA GLN A 71 6.31 4.26 -6.16
C GLN A 71 7.68 3.62 -6.37
N VAL A 72 8.69 4.09 -5.67
CA VAL A 72 9.99 3.42 -5.53
C VAL A 72 9.98 2.72 -4.17
N THR A 73 9.79 1.41 -4.17
CA THR A 73 9.61 0.62 -2.95
C THR A 73 10.89 -0.13 -2.61
N TYR A 74 11.37 0.05 -1.39
CA TYR A 74 12.52 -0.65 -0.82
C TYR A 74 12.07 -1.53 0.35
N ILE A 75 12.43 -2.82 0.32
CA ILE A 75 12.13 -3.75 1.41
C ILE A 75 13.16 -3.54 2.52
N VAL A 76 12.68 -3.14 3.69
CA VAL A 76 13.51 -2.80 4.85
C VAL A 76 13.78 -4.07 5.67
N ARG A 77 12.74 -4.89 5.93
CA ARG A 77 12.84 -6.11 6.74
C ARG A 77 11.93 -7.20 6.22
N GLY A 78 12.28 -8.45 6.54
CA GLY A 78 11.51 -9.61 6.16
C GLY A 78 11.50 -9.83 4.65
N GLY A 79 10.42 -10.41 4.15
CA GLY A 79 10.28 -10.70 2.73
C GLY A 79 8.93 -11.32 2.40
N GLY A 80 8.68 -11.48 1.11
CA GLY A 80 7.42 -12.00 0.63
C GLY A 80 7.28 -11.97 -0.88
N ARG A 81 6.14 -12.44 -1.36
CA ARG A 81 5.79 -12.40 -2.78
C ARG A 81 5.25 -11.02 -3.15
N VAL A 82 5.81 -10.42 -4.19
CA VAL A 82 5.36 -9.17 -4.80
C VAL A 82 4.85 -9.47 -6.20
N GLN A 83 3.67 -8.93 -6.53
CA GLN A 83 3.13 -8.96 -7.88
C GLN A 83 2.78 -7.54 -8.33
N VAL A 84 3.16 -7.21 -9.57
CA VAL A 84 2.79 -5.96 -10.23
C VAL A 84 2.14 -6.28 -11.57
N LEU A 85 0.96 -5.70 -11.81
CA LEU A 85 0.22 -5.81 -13.06
C LEU A 85 0.18 -4.46 -13.76
N GLY A 86 0.43 -4.48 -15.06
CA GLY A 86 0.25 -3.34 -15.96
C GLY A 86 -1.22 -3.03 -16.21
N ILE A 87 -1.47 -1.85 -16.78
CA ILE A 87 -2.83 -1.36 -17.10
C ILE A 87 -3.56 -2.22 -18.13
N ASP A 88 -2.82 -3.03 -18.90
CA ASP A 88 -3.32 -3.99 -19.87
C ASP A 88 -3.66 -5.36 -19.24
N GLY A 89 -3.47 -5.49 -17.92
CA GLY A 89 -3.63 -6.75 -17.19
C GLY A 89 -2.41 -7.67 -17.27
N THR A 90 -1.34 -7.28 -17.96
CA THR A 90 -0.12 -8.08 -18.05
C THR A 90 0.60 -8.07 -16.71
N ARG A 91 0.97 -9.25 -16.21
CA ARG A 91 1.81 -9.39 -15.02
C ARG A 91 3.26 -9.05 -15.38
N VAL A 92 3.66 -7.82 -15.10
CA VAL A 92 5.00 -7.30 -15.43
C VAL A 92 6.07 -7.66 -14.41
N LEU A 93 5.66 -7.95 -13.17
CA LEU A 93 6.56 -8.43 -12.12
C LEU A 93 5.85 -9.50 -11.29
N GLU A 94 6.53 -10.61 -11.08
CA GLU A 94 6.25 -11.54 -10.00
C GLU A 94 7.56 -12.08 -9.46
N THR A 95 7.85 -11.77 -8.20
CA THR A 95 9.08 -12.21 -7.56
C THR A 95 8.88 -12.34 -6.06
N ARG A 96 9.81 -13.04 -5.41
CA ARG A 96 10.01 -12.91 -3.97
C ARG A 96 10.98 -11.74 -3.72
N ALA A 97 10.55 -10.75 -2.94
CA ALA A 97 11.36 -9.62 -2.54
C ALA A 97 11.70 -9.75 -1.04
N GLU A 98 12.95 -9.50 -0.69
CA GLU A 98 13.46 -9.56 0.68
C GLU A 98 14.22 -8.29 1.04
N ALA A 99 14.59 -8.14 2.31
CA ALA A 99 15.33 -6.98 2.79
C ALA A 99 16.53 -6.65 1.90
N GLY A 100 16.63 -5.39 1.45
CA GLY A 100 17.63 -4.94 0.47
C GLY A 100 17.13 -4.87 -0.96
N CYS A 101 16.01 -5.51 -1.30
CA CYS A 101 15.42 -5.40 -2.64
C CYS A 101 14.75 -4.03 -2.85
N LEU A 102 14.93 -3.48 -4.04
CA LEU A 102 14.26 -2.28 -4.53
C LEU A 102 13.51 -2.60 -5.82
N PHE A 103 12.28 -2.14 -5.94
CA PHE A 103 11.51 -2.21 -7.19
C PHE A 103 10.62 -0.98 -7.37
N ILE A 104 10.21 -0.74 -8.61
CA ILE A 104 9.36 0.40 -8.97
C ILE A 104 7.97 -0.12 -9.35
N VAL A 105 6.94 0.53 -8.82
CA VAL A 105 5.56 0.37 -9.25
C VAL A 105 5.19 1.57 -10.11
N PRO A 106 5.07 1.41 -11.44
CA PRO A 106 4.69 2.51 -12.34
C PRO A 106 3.30 3.08 -12.03
N ARG A 107 3.03 4.28 -12.56
CA ARG A 107 1.74 4.96 -12.43
C ARG A 107 0.60 4.05 -12.90
N PHE A 108 -0.47 3.97 -12.11
CA PHE A 108 -1.66 3.14 -12.35
C PHE A 108 -1.44 1.63 -12.36
N PHE A 109 -0.23 1.14 -12.09
CA PHE A 109 0.00 -0.30 -12.01
C PHE A 109 -0.55 -0.80 -10.67
N VAL A 110 -1.15 -1.99 -10.71
CA VAL A 110 -1.68 -2.62 -9.50
C VAL A 110 -0.56 -3.42 -8.86
N VAL A 111 -0.34 -3.19 -7.57
CA VAL A 111 0.64 -3.95 -6.78
C VAL A 111 -0.06 -4.64 -5.61
N SER A 112 0.37 -5.87 -5.33
CA SER A 112 0.04 -6.58 -4.10
C SER A 112 1.30 -7.23 -3.53
N LYS A 113 1.35 -7.33 -2.21
CA LYS A 113 2.44 -7.97 -1.46
C LYS A 113 1.85 -8.95 -0.46
N ILE A 114 2.40 -10.16 -0.39
CA ILE A 114 2.07 -11.18 0.60
C ILE A 114 3.35 -11.50 1.35
N ALA A 115 3.36 -11.31 2.66
CA ALA A 115 4.52 -11.61 3.48
C ALA A 115 4.76 -13.12 3.63
N ASP A 116 6.02 -13.48 3.80
CA ASP A 116 6.43 -14.78 4.31
C ASP A 116 6.09 -14.89 5.83
N ASP A 117 6.51 -15.97 6.47
CA ASP A 117 6.19 -16.28 7.87
C ASP A 117 6.66 -15.20 8.87
N THR A 118 7.75 -14.50 8.57
CA THR A 118 8.35 -13.50 9.48
C THR A 118 7.79 -12.08 9.30
N GLY A 119 6.83 -11.89 8.39
CA GLY A 119 6.33 -10.58 8.03
C GLY A 119 7.20 -9.86 6.99
N MET A 120 6.76 -8.66 6.60
CA MET A 120 7.38 -7.85 5.57
C MET A 120 7.21 -6.36 5.88
N GLU A 121 8.29 -5.60 5.75
CA GLU A 121 8.31 -4.16 5.95
C GLU A 121 8.97 -3.48 4.76
N TRP A 122 8.35 -2.41 4.27
CA TRP A 122 8.90 -1.62 3.17
C TRP A 122 8.66 -0.14 3.35
N PHE A 123 9.57 0.63 2.76
CA PHE A 123 9.44 2.07 2.64
C PHE A 123 9.29 2.41 1.16
N SER A 124 8.31 3.24 0.81
CA SER A 124 8.13 3.71 -0.56
C SER A 124 8.32 5.21 -0.66
N ILE A 125 9.08 5.68 -1.64
CA ILE A 125 9.09 7.08 -2.07
C ILE A 125 8.11 7.22 -3.23
N ILE A 126 7.26 8.22 -3.18
CA ILE A 126 6.10 8.35 -4.05
C ILE A 126 6.14 9.74 -4.69
N THR A 127 5.94 9.82 -6.00
CA THR A 127 6.10 11.07 -6.76
C THR A 127 4.91 12.01 -6.67
N THR A 128 4.48 12.28 -5.44
CA THR A 128 3.36 13.15 -5.07
C THR A 128 3.49 13.46 -3.58
N PRO A 129 3.37 14.72 -3.14
CA PRO A 129 3.53 15.07 -1.74
C PRO A 129 2.35 14.62 -0.85
N ASN A 130 1.23 14.18 -1.44
CA ASN A 130 0.06 13.70 -0.73
C ASN A 130 -0.44 12.40 -1.37
N PRO A 131 0.22 11.26 -1.09
CA PRO A 131 -0.11 9.98 -1.73
C PRO A 131 -1.53 9.53 -1.44
N ILE A 132 -2.25 9.12 -2.49
CA ILE A 132 -3.58 8.53 -2.37
C ILE A 132 -3.61 7.17 -3.08
N PHE A 133 -3.98 6.15 -2.31
CA PHE A 133 -4.09 4.78 -2.79
C PHE A 133 -5.55 4.35 -2.90
N SER A 134 -5.85 3.65 -3.99
CA SER A 134 -7.11 2.94 -4.17
C SER A 134 -6.87 1.44 -4.09
N HIS A 135 -7.71 0.75 -3.31
CA HIS A 135 -7.63 -0.69 -3.12
C HIS A 135 -8.75 -1.39 -3.88
N LEU A 136 -8.39 -2.51 -4.52
CA LEU A 136 -9.33 -3.34 -5.26
C LEU A 136 -10.06 -4.31 -4.32
N ALA A 137 -9.45 -4.76 -3.22
CA ALA A 137 -10.14 -5.61 -2.23
C ALA A 137 -10.21 -4.92 -0.85
N GLY A 138 -11.13 -5.38 -0.01
CA GLY A 138 -11.36 -4.84 1.34
C GLY A 138 -12.64 -4.01 1.47
N ARG A 139 -12.98 -3.60 2.70
CA ARG A 139 -14.26 -2.96 3.07
C ARG A 139 -14.57 -1.69 2.27
N THR A 140 -13.55 -0.89 1.99
CA THR A 140 -13.63 0.40 1.27
C THR A 140 -13.19 0.29 -0.19
N SER A 141 -13.12 -0.94 -0.74
CA SER A 141 -12.60 -1.17 -2.08
C SER A 141 -13.49 -0.69 -3.23
N VAL A 142 -12.87 -0.49 -4.39
CA VAL A 142 -13.54 -0.16 -5.65
C VAL A 142 -14.67 -1.14 -5.96
N TRP A 143 -14.46 -2.45 -5.77
CA TRP A 143 -15.50 -3.45 -6.02
C TRP A 143 -16.74 -3.26 -5.14
N LYS A 144 -16.59 -2.75 -3.92
CA LYS A 144 -17.74 -2.51 -3.03
C LYS A 144 -18.47 -1.20 -3.35
N ALA A 145 -17.80 -0.26 -4.01
CA ALA A 145 -18.37 1.01 -4.46
C ALA A 145 -19.19 0.88 -5.75
N ILE A 146 -18.90 -0.12 -6.60
CA ILE A 146 -19.63 -0.36 -7.85
C ILE A 146 -21.01 -0.99 -7.55
N SER A 147 -22.02 -0.64 -8.35
CA SER A 147 -23.37 -1.18 -8.20
C SER A 147 -23.42 -2.67 -8.59
N PRO A 148 -24.30 -3.48 -7.95
CA PRO A 148 -24.41 -4.90 -8.26
C PRO A 148 -24.64 -5.21 -9.74
N ALA A 149 -25.56 -4.50 -10.38
CA ALA A 149 -25.89 -4.70 -11.80
C ALA A 149 -24.68 -4.48 -12.74
N VAL A 150 -23.79 -3.54 -12.40
CA VAL A 150 -22.57 -3.30 -13.18
C VAL A 150 -21.59 -4.46 -12.99
N LEU A 151 -21.42 -4.98 -11.78
CA LEU A 151 -20.54 -6.12 -11.51
C LEU A 151 -21.07 -7.42 -12.15
N GLU A 152 -22.38 -7.66 -12.07
CA GLU A 152 -23.05 -8.78 -12.72
C GLU A 152 -22.79 -8.77 -14.22
N SER A 153 -22.95 -7.60 -14.86
CA SER A 153 -22.71 -7.43 -16.29
C SER A 153 -21.22 -7.54 -16.65
N ALA A 154 -20.33 -6.87 -15.89
CA ALA A 154 -18.90 -6.81 -16.18
C ALA A 154 -18.20 -8.16 -16.00
N PHE A 155 -18.58 -8.94 -14.98
CA PHE A 155 -18.03 -10.26 -14.72
C PHE A 155 -18.84 -11.39 -15.35
N ASN A 156 -19.91 -11.07 -16.08
CA ASN A 156 -20.83 -12.05 -16.66
C ASN A 156 -21.25 -13.12 -15.63
N THR A 157 -21.81 -12.66 -14.51
CA THR A 157 -22.05 -13.49 -13.32
C THR A 157 -23.46 -13.33 -12.78
N SER A 158 -23.88 -14.28 -11.93
CA SER A 158 -25.22 -14.25 -11.32
C SER A 158 -25.28 -13.31 -10.12
N PRO A 159 -26.46 -12.79 -9.75
CA PRO A 159 -26.63 -11.98 -8.54
C PRO A 159 -26.17 -12.68 -7.26
N ALA A 160 -26.34 -14.01 -7.19
CA ALA A 160 -25.89 -14.80 -6.05
C ALA A 160 -24.35 -14.81 -5.92
N MET A 161 -23.65 -14.89 -7.06
CA MET A 161 -22.19 -14.86 -7.10
C MET A 161 -21.64 -13.46 -6.86
N GLU A 162 -22.27 -12.41 -7.41
CA GLU A 162 -21.93 -11.01 -7.10
C GLU A 162 -22.03 -10.76 -5.59
N LYS A 163 -23.13 -11.19 -4.98
CA LYS A 163 -23.37 -11.00 -3.55
C LYS A 163 -22.33 -11.75 -2.72
N LEU A 164 -21.99 -12.98 -3.12
CA LEU A 164 -20.92 -13.75 -2.49
C LEU A 164 -19.58 -13.04 -2.61
N PHE A 165 -19.21 -12.55 -3.79
CA PHE A 165 -17.97 -11.84 -4.05
C PHE A 165 -17.82 -10.61 -3.15
N ARG A 166 -18.84 -9.75 -3.08
CA ARG A 166 -18.81 -8.54 -2.23
C ARG A 166 -18.89 -8.82 -0.74
N SER A 167 -19.46 -9.97 -0.33
CA SER A 167 -19.51 -10.36 1.09
C SER A 167 -18.15 -10.66 1.70
N LYS A 168 -17.10 -10.85 0.88
CA LYS A 168 -15.75 -11.16 1.36
C LYS A 168 -15.01 -9.89 1.80
N ARG A 169 -14.16 -10.03 2.84
CA ARG A 169 -13.27 -8.97 3.36
C ARG A 169 -14.04 -7.70 3.73
N LEU A 170 -15.13 -7.85 4.49
CA LEU A 170 -15.94 -6.74 5.02
C LEU A 170 -15.36 -6.16 6.32
N ASP A 171 -14.49 -6.93 6.96
CA ASP A 171 -13.85 -6.70 8.26
C ASP A 171 -12.44 -6.11 8.15
N SER A 172 -11.85 -6.11 6.95
CA SER A 172 -10.51 -5.58 6.70
C SER A 172 -10.52 -4.56 5.57
N GLU A 173 -9.77 -3.46 5.72
CA GLU A 173 -9.65 -2.42 4.70
C GLU A 173 -8.50 -2.71 3.74
N ILE A 174 -7.25 -2.55 4.20
CA ILE A 174 -6.08 -2.57 3.32
C ILE A 174 -5.12 -3.73 3.60
N PHE A 175 -5.07 -4.23 4.84
CA PHE A 175 -4.25 -5.37 5.24
C PHE A 175 -5.13 -6.55 5.61
N PHE A 176 -4.79 -7.71 5.06
CA PHE A 176 -5.50 -8.95 5.25
C PHE A 176 -4.64 -9.87 6.11
N ALA A 177 -5.05 -10.05 7.36
CA ALA A 177 -4.47 -11.06 8.23
C ALA A 177 -4.65 -12.47 7.61
N PRO A 178 -3.72 -13.40 7.88
CA PRO A 178 -3.90 -14.80 7.49
C PRO A 178 -5.16 -15.37 8.15
N SER A 179 -5.86 -16.20 7.37
CA SER A 179 -7.02 -16.99 7.82
C SER A 179 -6.60 -18.30 8.45
#